data_AF-A0A3S2ATL9-F1
#
_entry.id   AF-A0A3S2ATL9-F1
#
_cell.length_a   1.000
_cell.length_b   1.000
_cell.length_c   1.000
_cell.angle_alpha   90.00
_cell.angle_beta   90.00
_cell.angle_gamma   90.00
#
_symmetry.space_group_name_H-M   'P 1'
#
loop_
_entity.id
_entity.type
_entity.pdbx_description
1 polymer ?
#
loop_
_entity_poly.entity_id
_entity_poly.type
_entity_poly.pdbx_seq_one_letter_code
_entity_poly.pdbx_strand_id
1 'polypeptide(L)' 'AALSRRAGIPVCSHGMQELHVSLVAGQTNAGWVEAHSFDIDQYTAEPLRLQNGLALAPDGPGVGVVFDWQKLAAFTTSAP' A
#
# COMPACT_ATOMS: atom_id res chain seq x y z
N ALA A 1 12.24 8.41 5.48
CA ALA A 1 11.64 8.40 6.84
C ALA A 1 12.57 9.00 7.93
N ALA A 2 13.80 8.51 8.14
CA ALA A 2 14.66 8.99 9.24
C ALA A 2 14.99 10.50 9.20
N LEU A 3 15.20 11.07 8.02
CA LEU A 3 15.42 12.51 7.85
C LEU A 3 14.18 13.34 8.25
N SER A 4 12.98 12.93 7.82
CA SER A 4 11.76 13.69 8.17
C SER A 4 11.46 13.60 9.67
N ARG A 5 11.75 12.46 10.33
CA ARG A 5 11.71 12.35 11.79
C ARG A 5 12.60 13.40 12.47
N ARG A 6 13.86 13.51 12.04
CA ARG A 6 14.80 14.49 12.60
C ARG A 6 14.36 15.94 12.35
N ALA A 7 13.67 16.20 11.24
CA ALA A 7 13.16 17.52 10.88
C ALA A 7 11.78 17.83 11.47
N GLY A 8 11.14 16.90 12.21
CA GLY A 8 9.78 17.09 12.74
C GLY A 8 8.69 17.12 11.67
N ILE A 9 8.95 16.59 10.47
CA ILE A 9 8.01 16.61 9.34
C ILE A 9 7.31 15.24 9.23
N PRO A 10 5.97 15.18 9.17
CA PRO A 10 5.26 13.91 8.98
C PRO A 10 5.65 13.18 7.69
N VAL A 11 5.64 11.85 7.71
CA VAL A 11 5.86 11.02 6.51
C VAL A 11 4.52 10.77 5.82
N CYS A 12 4.36 11.31 4.62
CA CYS A 12 3.25 10.97 3.73
C CYS A 12 3.76 10.09 2.57
N SER A 13 2.88 9.30 1.98
CA SER A 13 3.19 8.49 0.79
C SER A 13 2.47 8.99 -0.46
N HIS A 14 2.99 8.60 -1.63
CA HIS A 14 2.40 8.85 -2.94
C HIS A 14 2.31 7.53 -3.71
N GLY A 15 1.14 7.24 -4.30
CA GLY A 15 0.84 6.01 -5.04
C GLY A 15 1.00 4.71 -4.23
N MET A 16 0.73 3.55 -4.88
CA MET A 16 0.89 2.20 -4.32
C MET A 16 0.44 2.08 -2.86
N GLN A 17 -0.77 2.56 -2.57
CA GLN A 17 -1.31 2.66 -1.22
C GLN A 17 -1.31 1.32 -0.45
N GLU A 18 -1.51 0.20 -1.16
CA GLU A 18 -1.52 -1.16 -0.61
C GLU A 18 -0.16 -1.55 -0.02
N LEU A 19 0.93 -1.07 -0.63
CA LEU A 19 2.29 -1.26 -0.13
C LEU A 19 2.64 -0.23 0.95
N HIS A 20 2.27 1.03 0.72
CA HIS A 20 2.70 2.14 1.55
C HIS A 20 1.99 2.21 2.91
N VAL A 21 0.78 1.65 3.05
CA VAL A 21 0.03 1.68 4.31
C VAL A 21 0.85 1.14 5.49
N SER A 22 1.53 0.01 5.32
CA SER A 22 2.37 -0.59 6.37
C SER A 22 3.61 0.26 6.67
N LEU A 23 4.24 0.84 5.63
CA LEU A 23 5.43 1.66 5.79
C LEU A 23 5.13 2.96 6.53
N VAL A 24 4.00 3.60 6.22
CA VAL A 24 3.56 4.83 6.90
C VAL A 24 3.10 4.51 8.32
N ALA A 25 2.27 3.48 8.52
CA ALA A 25 1.82 3.07 9.86
C ALA A 25 2.96 2.69 10.81
N GLY A 26 4.07 2.16 10.28
CA GLY A 26 5.27 1.84 11.05
C GLY A 26 6.12 3.05 11.47
N GLN A 27 5.78 4.28 11.05
CA GLN A 27 6.54 5.48 11.45
C GLN A 27 5.96 6.12 12.71
N THR A 28 6.84 6.53 13.63
CA THR A 28 6.46 7.32 14.82
C THR A 28 5.96 8.74 14.48
N ASN A 29 6.18 9.19 13.25
CA ASN A 29 5.73 10.48 12.70
C ASN A 29 4.89 10.28 11.44
N ALA A 30 4.02 9.27 11.45
CA ALA A 30 3.13 8.97 10.34
C ALA A 30 2.27 10.17 9.95
N GLY A 31 2.13 10.40 8.64
CA GLY A 31 1.24 11.36 8.02
C GLY A 31 0.17 10.65 7.20
N TRP A 32 -0.08 11.15 5.99
CA TRP A 32 -1.15 10.66 5.12
C TRP A 32 -0.68 9.55 4.18
N VAL A 33 -1.55 8.57 3.97
CA VAL A 33 -1.46 7.65 2.83
C VAL A 33 -2.34 8.22 1.74
N GLU A 34 -1.74 8.60 0.62
CA GLU A 34 -2.51 8.93 -0.57
C GLU A 34 -3.11 7.64 -1.16
N ALA A 35 -4.43 7.61 -1.35
CA ALA A 35 -5.13 6.58 -2.09
C ALA A 35 -5.59 7.16 -3.43
N HIS A 36 -4.85 6.88 -4.51
CA HIS A 36 -5.07 7.50 -5.80
C HIS A 36 -4.55 6.64 -6.95
N SER A 37 -5.37 6.51 -7.99
CA SER A 37 -5.08 5.87 -9.29
C SER A 37 -4.75 4.38 -9.25
N PHE A 38 -5.11 3.71 -10.35
CA PHE A 38 -4.92 2.29 -10.65
C PHE A 38 -5.59 1.36 -9.64
N ASP A 39 -6.72 0.79 -10.05
CA ASP A 39 -7.51 -0.20 -9.31
C ASP A 39 -6.76 -1.56 -9.22
N ILE A 40 -5.53 -1.54 -8.71
CA ILE A 40 -4.71 -2.74 -8.48
C ILE A 40 -5.38 -3.66 -7.46
N ASP A 41 -6.20 -3.09 -6.59
CA ASP A 41 -7.06 -3.79 -5.63
C ASP A 41 -8.04 -4.77 -6.31
N GLN A 42 -8.42 -4.53 -7.57
CA GLN A 42 -9.17 -5.50 -8.37
C GLN A 42 -8.37 -6.77 -8.65
N TYR A 43 -7.04 -6.69 -8.65
CA TYR A 43 -6.11 -7.78 -8.96
C TYR A 43 -5.37 -8.31 -7.74
N THR A 44 -5.63 -7.81 -6.53
CA THR A 44 -5.07 -8.33 -5.28
C THR A 44 -6.10 -9.17 -4.51
N ALA A 45 -5.61 -10.02 -3.61
CA ALA A 45 -6.45 -10.85 -2.75
C ALA A 45 -7.14 -10.01 -1.66
N GLU A 46 -6.48 -8.96 -1.18
CA GLU A 46 -7.01 -8.03 -0.18
C GLU A 46 -6.82 -6.58 -0.66
N PRO A 47 -7.89 -5.77 -0.69
CA PRO A 47 -7.81 -4.35 -1.02
C PRO A 47 -7.35 -3.53 0.19
N LEU A 48 -7.00 -2.26 -0.04
CA LEU A 48 -6.78 -1.30 1.06
C LEU A 48 -8.06 -1.17 1.90
N ARG A 49 -7.95 -1.41 3.21
CA ARG A 49 -9.07 -1.27 4.15
C ARG A 49 -9.06 0.10 4.81
N LEU A 50 -10.21 0.75 4.83
CA LEU A 50 -10.43 1.99 5.57
C LEU A 50 -11.39 1.73 6.74
N GLN A 51 -11.03 2.24 7.92
CA GLN A 51 -11.91 2.24 9.10
C GLN A 51 -11.84 3.59 9.80
N ASN A 52 -13.00 4.22 10.00
CA ASN A 52 -13.11 5.55 10.63
C ASN A 52 -12.19 6.62 10.01
N GLY A 53 -12.03 6.58 8.69
CA GLY A 53 -11.17 7.52 7.95
C GLY A 53 -9.67 7.21 8.01
N LEU A 54 -9.26 6.09 8.59
CA LEU A 54 -7.86 5.65 8.66
C LEU A 54 -7.63 4.44 7.76
N ALA A 55 -6.47 4.42 7.08
CA ALA A 55 -5.99 3.24 6.38
C ALA A 55 -5.44 2.21 7.36
N LEU A 56 -5.89 0.97 7.24
CA LEU A 56 -5.46 -0.13 8.10
C LEU A 56 -4.32 -0.90 7.45
N ALA A 57 -3.19 -1.00 8.15
CA ALA A 57 -2.15 -1.93 7.76
C ALA A 57 -2.65 -3.38 7.90
N PRO A 58 -2.28 -4.28 6.97
CA PRO A 58 -2.62 -5.70 7.06
C PRO A 58 -1.87 -6.39 8.19
N ASP A 59 -2.49 -7.43 8.77
CA ASP A 59 -1.91 -8.23 9.85
C ASP A 59 -1.01 -9.39 9.35
N GLY A 60 -1.11 -9.72 8.06
CA GLY A 60 -0.35 -10.79 7.43
C GLY A 60 1.14 -10.45 7.27
N PRO A 61 2.03 -11.46 7.31
CA PRO A 61 3.46 -11.23 7.11
C PRO A 61 3.77 -10.77 5.67
N GLY A 62 4.79 -9.94 5.53
CA GLY A 62 5.31 -9.50 4.23
C GLY A 62 4.91 -8.06 3.89
N VAL A 63 4.71 -7.81 2.59
CA VAL A 63 4.50 -6.45 2.06
C VAL A 63 3.04 -6.01 2.01
N GLY A 64 2.10 -6.88 2.39
CA GLY A 64 0.67 -6.58 2.37
C GLY A 64 -0.01 -6.66 1.00
N VAL A 65 0.71 -7.11 -0.02
CA VAL A 65 0.19 -7.25 -1.40
C VAL A 65 0.33 -8.70 -1.84
N VAL A 66 -0.79 -9.30 -2.21
CA VAL A 66 -0.86 -10.65 -2.79
C VAL A 66 -1.70 -10.56 -4.04
N PHE A 67 -1.14 -10.89 -5.20
CA PHE A 67 -1.87 -10.85 -6.47
C PHE A 67 -2.77 -12.08 -6.65
N ASP A 68 -3.94 -11.85 -7.23
CA ASP A 68 -4.80 -12.88 -7.79
C ASP A 68 -4.33 -13.20 -9.21
N TRP A 69 -3.53 -14.26 -9.32
CA TRP A 69 -2.96 -14.71 -10.59
C TRP A 69 -4.02 -15.13 -11.62
N GLN A 70 -5.19 -15.58 -11.17
CA GLN A 70 -6.26 -15.95 -12.10
C GLN A 70 -6.80 -14.72 -12.83
N LYS A 71 -6.93 -13.58 -12.14
CA LYS A 71 -7.33 -12.31 -12.76
C LYS A 71 -6.26 -11.73 -13.69
N LEU A 72 -5.00 -12.01 -13.40
CA LEU A 72 -3.86 -11.58 -14.23
C LEU A 72 -3.59 -12.51 -15.43
N ALA A 73 -4.17 -13.71 -15.46
CA ALA A 73 -3.89 -14.72 -16.47
C ALA A 73 -4.16 -14.20 -17.91
N ALA A 74 -5.23 -13.43 -18.10
CA ALA A 74 -5.60 -12.86 -19.41
C ALA A 74 -4.59 -11.82 -19.94
N PHE A 75 -3.74 -11.27 -19.07
CA PHE A 75 -2.74 -10.25 -19.40
C PHE A 75 -1.32 -10.83 -19.41
N THR A 76 -1.18 -12.13 -19.15
CA THR A 76 0.12 -12.79 -19.18
C THR A 76 0.58 -12.89 -20.62
N THR A 77 1.60 -12.11 -20.97
CA THR A 77 2.34 -12.32 -22.20
C THR A 77 3.48 -13.29 -21.88
N SER A 78 3.50 -14.44 -22.52
CA SER A 78 4.73 -15.22 -22.60
C SER A 78 5.77 -14.33 -23.29
N ALA A 79 6.89 -14.05 -22.63
CA ALA A 79 8.04 -13.48 -23.33
C ALA A 79 8.41 -14.41 -24.50
N PRO A 80 8.89 -13.90 -25.65
CA PRO A 80 9.48 -14.73 -26.68
C PRO A 80 10.67 -15.53 -26.13
#